data_AF-A0A6H9UTS6-F1
#
_entry.id   AF-A0A6H9UTS6-F1
#
_cell.length_a   1.000
_cell.length_b   1.000
_cell.length_c   1.000
_cell.angle_alpha   90.00
_cell.angle_beta   90.00
_cell.angle_gamma   90.00
#
_symmetry.space_group_name_H-M   'P 1'
#
loop_
_entity.id
_entity.type
_entity.pdbx_description
1 polymer ?
#
loop_
_entity_poly.entity_id
_entity_poly.type
_entity_poly.pdbx_seq_one_letter_code
_entity_poly.pdbx_strand_id
1 'polypeptide(L)'
;MVWSCTTGNPRIPATLLTEIQPGDLLHVSGFPTQPDNPAEPARLTVDDLKVLAVAPARALQEMVLDRYGDYVVVFDADNDAVPVCTTRGQWVGTAENPDAVGTLIEIHERVNGDDG
;
A
#
# COMPACT_ATOMS: atom_id res chain seq x y z
N MET A 1 9.15 -19.56 1.09
CA MET A 1 8.71 -20.51 0.04
C MET A 1 7.57 -19.85 -0.71
N VAL A 2 7.70 -19.67 -2.02
CA VAL A 2 6.69 -18.98 -2.87
C VAL A 2 6.10 -20.02 -3.83
N TRP A 3 4.78 -20.05 -3.94
CA TRP A 3 4.05 -20.91 -4.88
C TRP A 3 3.50 -20.06 -6.02
N SER A 4 3.63 -20.56 -7.24
CA SER A 4 2.96 -19.98 -8.40
C SER A 4 1.59 -20.62 -8.57
N CYS A 5 0.53 -19.91 -8.22
CA CYS A 5 -0.84 -20.39 -8.36
C CYS A 5 -1.39 -20.04 -9.75
N THR A 6 -2.06 -20.99 -10.39
CA THR A 6 -2.79 -20.80 -11.64
C THR A 6 -4.20 -21.34 -11.49
N THR A 7 -5.17 -20.84 -12.25
CA THR A 7 -6.53 -21.38 -12.23
C THR A 7 -7.14 -21.36 -13.62
N GLY A 8 -7.88 -22.41 -13.96
CA GLY A 8 -8.75 -22.44 -15.14
C GLY A 8 -10.18 -22.03 -14.85
N ASN A 9 -10.53 -21.78 -13.57
CA ASN A 9 -11.88 -21.40 -13.16
C ASN A 9 -12.03 -19.88 -13.25
N PRO A 10 -12.88 -19.34 -14.16
CA PRO A 10 -13.00 -17.90 -14.38
C PRO A 10 -13.63 -17.15 -13.20
N ARG A 11 -14.27 -17.85 -12.26
CA ARG A 11 -14.84 -17.23 -11.05
C ARG A 11 -13.77 -16.80 -10.05
N ILE A 12 -12.66 -17.52 -9.98
CA ILE A 12 -11.59 -17.24 -9.03
C ILE A 12 -10.91 -15.89 -9.32
N PRO A 13 -10.52 -15.57 -10.58
CA PRO A 13 -10.05 -14.23 -10.92
C PRO A 13 -11.09 -13.13 -10.64
N ALA A 14 -12.38 -13.39 -10.88
CA ALA A 14 -13.43 -12.41 -10.61
C ALA A 14 -13.49 -12.06 -9.12
N THR A 15 -13.56 -13.06 -8.24
CA THR A 15 -13.53 -12.88 -6.79
C THR A 15 -12.24 -12.21 -6.31
N LEU A 16 -11.08 -12.57 -6.88
CA LEU A 16 -9.80 -11.91 -6.54
C LEU A 16 -9.77 -10.43 -6.90
N LEU A 17 -10.44 -10.03 -7.98
CA LEU A 17 -10.45 -8.65 -8.46
C LEU A 17 -11.49 -7.77 -7.77
N THR A 18 -12.59 -8.35 -7.29
CA THR A 18 -13.73 -7.57 -6.78
C THR A 18 -13.98 -7.73 -5.28
N GLU A 19 -13.57 -8.84 -4.68
CA GLU A 19 -13.96 -9.19 -3.30
C GLU A 19 -12.77 -9.33 -2.35
N ILE A 20 -11.61 -9.74 -2.85
CA ILE A 20 -10.42 -10.01 -2.03
C ILE A 20 -9.48 -8.81 -2.01
N GLN A 21 -8.94 -8.51 -0.84
CA GLN A 21 -7.96 -7.46 -0.63
C GLN A 21 -6.58 -8.03 -0.31
N PRO A 22 -5.49 -7.31 -0.67
CA PRO A 22 -4.15 -7.66 -0.20
C PRO A 22 -4.11 -7.71 1.33
N GLY A 23 -3.78 -8.88 1.88
CA GLY A 23 -3.72 -9.12 3.33
C GLY A 23 -4.82 -10.05 3.85
N ASP A 24 -5.83 -10.36 3.05
CA ASP A 24 -6.85 -11.35 3.42
C ASP A 24 -6.20 -12.72 3.65
N LEU A 25 -6.64 -13.43 4.68
CA LEU A 25 -6.24 -14.80 4.90
C LEU A 25 -7.13 -15.73 4.07
N LEU A 26 -6.52 -16.41 3.10
CA LEU A 26 -7.21 -17.27 2.16
C LEU A 26 -6.87 -18.75 2.41
N HIS A 27 -7.87 -19.61 2.28
CA HIS A 27 -7.69 -21.04 2.04
C HIS A 27 -7.74 -21.28 0.54
N VAL A 28 -6.65 -21.83 0.00
CA VAL A 28 -6.51 -22.17 -1.41
C VAL A 28 -6.38 -23.68 -1.51
N SER A 29 -7.28 -24.34 -2.25
CA SER A 29 -7.16 -25.77 -2.56
C SER A 29 -6.93 -25.99 -4.05
N GLY A 30 -6.17 -27.02 -4.35
CA GLY A 30 -5.61 -27.22 -5.67
C GLY A 30 -4.86 -28.52 -5.83
N PHE A 31 -4.48 -28.81 -7.06
CA PHE A 31 -3.56 -29.88 -7.41
C PHE A 31 -2.13 -29.30 -7.54
N PRO A 32 -1.19 -29.68 -6.66
CA PRO A 32 0.19 -29.24 -6.79
C PRO A 32 0.84 -29.94 -7.99
N THR A 33 1.60 -29.19 -8.76
CA THR A 33 2.46 -29.70 -9.83
C THR A 33 3.89 -29.38 -9.47
N GLN A 34 4.69 -30.43 -9.28
CA GLN A 34 6.12 -30.29 -9.02
C GLN A 34 6.84 -30.10 -10.36
N PRO A 35 7.60 -29.02 -10.54
CA PRO A 35 8.41 -28.85 -11.73
C PRO A 35 9.59 -29.82 -11.72
N ASP A 36 9.95 -30.33 -12.90
CA ASP A 36 11.13 -31.20 -13.08
C ASP A 36 12.44 -30.46 -12.79
N ASN A 37 12.44 -29.13 -12.99
CA ASN A 37 13.56 -28.25 -12.69
C ASN A 37 13.42 -27.65 -11.28
N PRO A 38 14.35 -27.91 -10.35
CA PRO A 38 14.30 -27.35 -9.00
C PRO A 38 14.53 -25.84 -8.93
N ALA A 39 15.00 -25.21 -10.01
CA ALA A 39 15.09 -23.75 -10.11
C ALA A 39 13.73 -23.09 -10.43
N GLU A 40 12.72 -23.86 -10.83
CA GLU A 40 11.38 -23.35 -11.09
C GLU A 40 10.52 -23.40 -9.82
N PRO A 41 9.62 -22.41 -9.62
CA PRO A 41 8.73 -22.39 -8.47
C PRO A 41 7.72 -23.54 -8.56
N ALA A 42 7.40 -24.13 -7.40
CA ALA A 42 6.32 -25.09 -7.29
C ALA A 42 4.99 -24.45 -7.73
N ARG A 43 4.20 -25.18 -8.51
CA ARG A 43 2.94 -24.67 -9.08
C ARG A 43 1.74 -25.30 -8.39
N LEU A 44 0.68 -24.53 -8.20
CA LEU A 44 -0.60 -25.02 -7.68
C LEU A 44 -1.72 -24.65 -8.66
N THR A 45 -2.39 -25.65 -9.23
CA THR A 45 -3.61 -25.41 -10.01
C THR A 45 -4.78 -25.33 -9.04
N VAL A 46 -5.34 -24.13 -8.86
CA VAL A 46 -6.38 -23.82 -7.89
C VAL A 46 -7.77 -24.14 -8.45
N ASP A 47 -8.52 -24.98 -7.73
CA ASP A 47 -9.91 -25.33 -8.02
C ASP A 47 -10.92 -24.57 -7.16
N ASP A 48 -10.58 -24.27 -5.90
CA ASP A 48 -11.43 -23.59 -4.93
C ASP A 48 -10.61 -22.60 -4.10
N LEU A 49 -11.26 -21.49 -3.77
CA LEU A 49 -10.67 -20.40 -3.01
C LEU A 49 -11.71 -19.87 -2.02
N LYS A 50 -11.31 -19.77 -0.75
CA LYS A 50 -12.18 -19.29 0.33
C LYS A 50 -11.46 -18.27 1.20
N VAL A 51 -12.16 -17.20 1.55
CA VAL A 51 -11.68 -16.22 2.55
C VAL A 51 -11.91 -16.82 3.93
N LEU A 52 -10.84 -17.01 4.70
CA LEU A 52 -10.90 -17.49 6.09
C LEU A 52 -11.04 -16.33 7.07
N ALA A 53 -10.31 -15.25 6.81
CA ALA A 53 -10.42 -14.00 7.54
C ALA A 53 -10.17 -12.87 6.57
N VAL A 54 -11.04 -11.86 6.62
CA VAL A 54 -10.74 -10.59 5.95
C VAL A 54 -9.54 -9.97 6.64
N ALA A 55 -8.66 -9.34 5.86
CA ALA A 55 -7.67 -8.45 6.39
C ALA A 55 -8.38 -7.48 7.33
N PRO A 56 -7.78 -7.10 8.47
CA PRO A 56 -8.19 -5.86 9.09
C PRO A 56 -8.20 -4.83 7.97
N ALA A 57 -9.35 -4.17 7.76
CA ALA A 57 -9.49 -3.23 6.68
C ALA A 57 -8.22 -2.38 6.72
N ARG A 58 -7.48 -2.31 5.60
CA ARG A 58 -6.68 -1.12 5.35
C ARG A 58 -7.69 -0.02 5.14
N ALA A 59 -8.36 0.37 6.21
CA ALA A 59 -8.21 1.69 6.72
C ALA A 59 -7.25 2.52 5.85
N LEU A 60 -7.79 3.05 4.76
CA LEU A 60 -7.85 4.49 4.65
C LEU A 60 -8.67 5.01 5.85
N GLN A 61 -8.30 4.68 7.10
CA GLN A 61 -8.88 5.32 8.27
C GLN A 61 -8.11 6.62 8.33
N GLU A 62 -8.67 7.58 7.60
CA GLU A 62 -8.24 8.97 7.59
C GLU A 62 -6.83 9.21 7.06
N MET A 63 -6.43 8.50 6.00
CA MET A 63 -5.30 8.99 5.21
C MET A 63 -5.75 10.22 4.41
N VAL A 64 -5.71 11.39 5.04
CA VAL A 64 -6.22 12.66 4.49
C VAL A 64 -5.07 13.41 3.83
N LEU A 65 -5.23 13.69 2.54
CA LEU A 65 -4.40 14.69 1.89
C LEU A 65 -4.99 16.07 2.15
N ASP A 66 -4.24 16.92 2.83
CA ASP A 66 -4.58 18.33 2.99
C ASP A 66 -3.56 19.22 2.27
N ARG A 67 -3.98 20.43 1.92
CA ARG A 67 -3.18 21.36 1.13
C ARG A 67 -2.96 22.67 1.88
N TYR A 68 -1.71 22.93 2.19
CA TYR A 68 -1.23 24.17 2.77
C TYR A 68 -0.56 25.01 1.66
N GLY A 69 -1.35 25.72 0.86
CA GLY A 69 -0.84 26.55 -0.24
C GLY A 69 -0.16 25.72 -1.33
N ASP A 70 1.16 25.85 -1.48
CA ASP A 70 1.98 25.07 -2.41
C ASP A 70 2.53 23.76 -1.82
N TYR A 71 2.11 23.43 -0.60
CA TYR A 71 2.49 22.21 0.10
C TYR A 71 1.30 21.26 0.25
N VAL A 72 1.58 19.97 0.19
CA VAL A 72 0.65 18.86 0.36
C VAL A 72 1.16 18.04 1.54
N VAL A 73 0.26 17.72 2.46
CA VAL A 73 0.54 16.87 3.62
C VAL A 73 -0.34 15.65 3.60
N VAL A 74 0.21 14.52 4.07
CA VAL A 74 -0.55 13.28 4.23
C VAL A 74 -0.67 13.01 5.72
N PHE A 75 -1.88 13.14 6.25
CA PHE A 75 -2.17 12.70 7.60
C PHE A 75 -2.47 11.20 7.57
N ASP A 76 -1.96 10.46 8.54
CA ASP A 76 -2.23 9.03 8.74
C ASP A 76 -2.67 8.87 10.20
N ALA A 77 -3.87 8.34 10.44
CA ALA A 77 -4.40 8.22 11.80
C ALA A 77 -3.61 7.23 12.67
N ASP A 78 -2.85 6.32 12.05
CA ASP A 78 -2.00 5.35 12.74
C ASP A 78 -0.56 5.86 12.95
N ASN A 79 -0.22 7.04 12.40
CA ASN A 79 1.13 7.58 12.44
C ASN A 79 1.14 9.10 12.60
N ASP A 80 1.63 9.58 13.76
CA ASP A 80 1.82 11.00 14.03
C ASP A 80 2.81 11.67 13.05
N ALA A 81 3.67 10.91 12.37
CA ALA A 81 4.60 11.47 11.39
C ALA A 81 3.89 11.89 10.10
N VAL A 82 3.90 13.19 9.82
CA VAL A 82 3.23 13.81 8.68
C VAL A 82 4.23 14.13 7.58
N PRO A 83 4.29 13.36 6.49
CA PRO A 83 5.11 13.69 5.33
C PRO A 83 4.57 14.92 4.59
N VAL A 84 5.48 15.82 4.22
CA VAL A 84 5.21 17.09 3.52
C VAL A 84 5.93 17.08 2.17
N CYS A 85 5.20 17.37 1.10
CA CYS A 85 5.73 17.58 -0.24
C CYS A 85 5.16 18.85 -0.87
N THR A 86 5.81 19.37 -1.91
CA THR A 86 5.23 20.46 -2.70
C THR A 86 4.18 19.91 -3.66
N THR A 87 3.29 20.77 -4.15
CA THR A 87 2.29 20.46 -5.19
C THR A 87 2.91 19.96 -6.50
N ARG A 88 4.20 20.25 -6.72
CA ARG A 88 5.00 19.75 -7.84
C ARG A 88 5.63 18.38 -7.59
N GLY A 89 5.38 17.78 -6.42
CA GLY A 89 5.92 16.48 -6.02
C GLY A 89 7.35 16.53 -5.46
N GLN A 90 7.87 17.72 -5.11
CA GLN A 90 9.18 17.82 -4.46
C GLN A 90 9.04 17.47 -2.98
N TRP A 91 9.89 16.59 -2.48
CA TRP A 91 9.93 16.23 -1.07
C TRP A 91 10.46 17.39 -0.22
N VAL A 92 9.75 17.75 0.86
CA VAL A 92 10.10 18.86 1.77
C VAL A 92 10.64 18.29 3.08
N GLY A 93 10.00 17.24 3.61
CA GLY A 93 10.44 16.55 4.83
C GLY A 93 9.29 15.79 5.50
N THR A 94 9.55 15.21 6.67
CA THR A 94 8.52 14.58 7.52
C THR A 94 8.46 15.34 8.84
N ALA A 95 7.29 15.87 9.18
CA ALA A 95 7.02 16.46 10.49
C ALA A 95 6.69 15.35 11.50
N GLU A 96 7.09 15.51 12.76
CA GLU A 96 6.84 14.51 13.80
C GLU A 96 5.40 14.51 14.32
N ASN A 97 4.63 15.56 14.03
CA ASN A 97 3.21 15.72 14.35
C ASN A 97 2.55 16.80 13.45
N PRO A 98 1.20 16.89 13.41
CA PRO A 98 0.49 17.86 12.59
C PRO A 98 0.85 19.33 12.88
N ASP A 99 1.08 19.67 14.14
CA ASP A 99 1.39 21.03 14.56
C ASP A 99 2.80 21.47 14.10
N ALA A 100 3.71 20.53 13.89
CA ALA A 100 5.07 20.78 13.43
C ALA A 100 5.19 21.02 11.91
N VAL A 101 4.13 20.76 11.14
CA VAL A 101 4.09 20.97 9.68
C VAL A 101 4.39 22.43 9.32
N GLY A 102 3.79 23.39 10.03
CA GLY A 102 3.98 24.82 9.76
C GLY A 102 5.44 25.26 9.95
N THR A 103 6.08 24.78 11.02
CA THR A 103 7.50 25.03 11.29
C THR A 103 8.40 24.43 10.22
N LEU A 104 8.10 23.22 9.73
CA LEU A 104 8.87 22.56 8.69
C LEU A 104 8.77 23.31 7.35
N ILE A 105 7.59 23.83 7.01
CA ILE A 105 7.39 24.69 5.84
C ILE A 105 8.17 26.00 5.98
N GLU A 106 8.12 26.67 7.13
CA GLU A 106 8.86 27.92 7.37
C GLU A 106 10.38 27.73 7.24
N ILE A 107 10.91 26.60 7.76
CA ILE A 107 12.32 26.26 7.62
C ILE A 107 12.66 26.03 6.15
N HIS A 108 11.83 25.28 5.42
CA HIS A 108 12.05 25.01 4.00
C HIS A 108 12.01 26.29 3.15
N GLU A 109 11.08 27.20 3.42
CA GLU A 109 11.02 28.51 2.76
C GLU A 109 12.21 29.40 3.13
N ARG A 110 12.72 29.37 4.36
CA ARG A 110 13.97 30.09 4.68
C ARG A 110 15.19 29.51 3.96
N VAL A 111 15.26 28.19 3.82
CA VAL A 111 16.40 27.50 3.20
C VAL A 111 16.38 27.64 1.67
N ASN A 112 15.19 27.62 1.06
CA ASN A 112 15.02 27.67 -0.39
C ASN A 112 14.55 29.05 -0.93
N GLY A 113 14.20 29.98 -0.05
CA GLY A 113 13.76 31.34 -0.38
C GLY A 113 14.88 32.39 -0.34
N ASP A 114 16.15 31.97 -0.27
CA ASP A 114 17.33 32.84 -0.39
C ASP A 114 17.90 32.90 -1.82
N ASP A 115 17.08 32.68 -2.84
CA ASP A 115 17.41 33.05 -4.22
C ASP A 115 16.67 34.36 -4.56
N GLY A 116 17.39 35.48 -4.40
CA GLY A 116 16.93 36.85 -4.68
C GLY A 116 16.73 37.20 -6.16
#